data_AF-A0A367YSF1-F1
#
_entry.id   AF-A0A367YSF1-F1
#
_cell.length_a   1.000
_cell.length_b   1.000
_cell.length_c   1.000
_cell.angle_alpha   90.00
_cell.angle_beta   90.00
_cell.angle_gamma   90.00
#
_symmetry.space_group_name_H-M   'P 1'
#
loop_
_entity.id
_entity.type
_entity.pdbx_description
1 polymer ?
#
loop_
_entity_poly.entity_id
_entity_poly.type
_entity_poly.pdbx_seq_one_letter_code
_entity_poly.pdbx_strand_id
1 'polypeptide(L)'
;MVVAGRFPTWAALPVRSLPSDGTVNLLLRVGEEVVARFPLQPAPLPEVRTELGAEAAAAVQLAALTGVPVPEPLAVVADREQEWQGGRAWALVQAAGCLAYYEDTNPAMSRLARTLGAVLEG
;
A
#
# COMPACT_ATOMS: atom_id res chain seq x y z
N MET A 1 -9.96 -3.76 -7.37
CA MET A 1 -8.54 -3.64 -6.96
C MET A 1 -8.43 -3.99 -5.48
N VAL A 2 -7.62 -5.01 -5.12
CA VAL A 2 -7.26 -5.52 -3.76
C VAL A 2 -8.17 -5.21 -2.58
N VAL A 3 -8.30 -3.94 -2.18
CA VAL A 3 -9.20 -3.48 -1.11
C VAL A 3 -10.67 -3.79 -1.44
N ALA A 4 -11.10 -3.60 -2.69
CA ALA A 4 -12.50 -3.70 -3.11
C ALA A 4 -13.10 -5.12 -3.00
N GLY A 5 -12.29 -6.17 -3.15
CA GLY A 5 -12.77 -7.56 -3.07
C GLY A 5 -12.87 -8.10 -1.64
N ARG A 6 -12.06 -7.56 -0.72
CA ARG A 6 -11.96 -8.01 0.68
C ARG A 6 -12.72 -7.11 1.66
N PHE A 7 -12.86 -5.84 1.32
CA PHE A 7 -13.52 -4.84 2.14
C PHE A 7 -14.62 -4.15 1.31
N PRO A 8 -15.79 -4.80 1.14
CA PRO A 8 -16.88 -4.27 0.32
C PRO A 8 -17.30 -2.86 0.76
N THR A 9 -17.24 -2.57 2.06
CA THR A 9 -17.55 -1.26 2.64
C THR A 9 -16.68 -0.13 2.10
N TRP A 10 -15.43 -0.41 1.73
CA TRP A 10 -14.49 0.61 1.23
C TRP A 10 -14.28 0.55 -0.28
N ALA A 11 -14.90 -0.41 -0.96
CA ALA A 11 -14.69 -0.69 -2.38
C ALA A 11 -15.03 0.48 -3.31
N ALA A 12 -16.02 1.29 -2.93
CA ALA A 12 -16.48 2.44 -3.72
C ALA A 12 -15.85 3.77 -3.29
N LEU A 13 -14.98 3.77 -2.27
CA LEU A 13 -14.39 4.99 -1.76
C LEU A 13 -13.21 5.45 -2.64
N PRO A 14 -12.99 6.76 -2.78
CA PRO A 14 -11.87 7.28 -3.54
C PRO A 14 -10.54 6.85 -2.90
N VAL A 15 -9.58 6.43 -3.74
CA VAL A 15 -8.23 6.06 -3.31
C VAL A 15 -7.24 7.13 -3.76
N ARG A 16 -6.40 7.62 -2.85
CA ARG A 16 -5.36 8.63 -3.15
C ARG A 16 -4.04 8.23 -2.51
N SER A 17 -2.94 8.40 -3.23
CA SER A 17 -1.61 8.28 -2.64
C SER A 17 -1.38 9.43 -1.65
N LEU A 18 -0.83 9.10 -0.48
CA LEU A 18 -0.37 10.11 0.47
C LEU A 18 1.11 10.38 0.24
N PRO A 19 1.52 11.66 0.12
CA PRO A 19 2.94 12.02 0.10
C PRO A 19 3.59 11.48 1.38
N SER A 20 4.63 10.67 1.20
CA SER A 20 5.38 10.05 2.29
C SER A 20 6.85 10.10 1.91
N ASP A 21 7.68 10.65 2.79
CA ASP A 21 9.14 10.55 2.67
C ASP A 21 9.64 9.11 2.97
N GLY A 22 8.73 8.23 3.39
CA GLY A 22 9.02 6.84 3.74
C GLY A 22 9.32 6.00 2.50
N THR A 23 10.54 5.50 2.42
CA THR A 23 11.01 4.56 1.37
C THR A 23 10.60 3.11 1.62
N VAL A 24 9.96 2.84 2.76
CA VAL A 24 9.61 1.47 3.21
C VAL A 24 8.16 1.12 2.91
N ASN A 25 7.25 2.10 2.89
CA ASN A 25 5.82 1.85 2.74
C ASN A 25 5.17 2.85 1.78
N LEU A 26 4.31 2.35 0.91
CA LEU A 26 3.30 3.16 0.25
C LEU A 26 2.09 3.32 1.18
N LEU A 27 1.65 4.57 1.35
CA LEU A 27 0.42 4.90 2.05
C LEU A 27 -0.63 5.36 1.05
N LEU A 28 -1.78 4.69 1.06
CA LEU A 28 -2.95 5.03 0.27
C LEU A 28 -4.09 5.42 1.20
N ARG A 29 -4.60 6.64 1.07
CA ARG A 29 -5.86 7.03 1.72
C ARG A 29 -7.03 6.44 0.96
N VAL A 30 -7.97 5.84 1.68
CA VAL A 30 -9.22 5.27 1.17
C VAL A 30 -10.37 6.02 1.85
N GLY A 31 -11.12 6.81 1.08
CA GLY A 31 -12.08 7.76 1.65
C GLY A 31 -11.38 8.87 2.44
N GLU A 32 -11.91 9.22 3.61
CA GLU A 32 -11.33 10.27 4.46
C GLU A 32 -10.59 9.72 5.69
N GLU A 33 -10.97 8.54 6.17
CA GLU A 33 -10.55 8.04 7.49
C GLU A 33 -9.61 6.84 7.44
N VAL A 34 -9.57 6.10 6.33
CA VAL A 34 -8.81 4.85 6.24
C VAL A 34 -7.50 5.08 5.49
N VAL A 35 -6.41 4.53 6.03
CA VAL A 35 -5.12 4.46 5.34
C VAL A 35 -4.74 3.00 5.17
N ALA A 36 -4.56 2.59 3.92
CA ALA A 36 -3.98 1.30 3.56
C ALA A 36 -2.47 1.47 3.41
N ARG A 37 -1.71 0.58 4.06
CA ARG A 37 -0.24 0.56 4.03
C ARG A 37 0.25 -0.67 3.30
N PHE A 38 1.16 -0.47 2.36
CA PHE A 38 1.78 -1.55 1.58
C PHE A 38 3.30 -1.45 1.70
N PRO A 39 3.97 -2.52 2.17
CA PRO A 39 5.43 -2.58 2.15
C PRO A 39 5.97 -2.43 0.72
N LEU A 40 7.04 -1.66 0.56
CA LEU A 40 7.77 -1.48 -0.69
C LEU A 40 8.87 -2.53 -0.88
N GLN A 41 9.13 -3.37 0.10
CA GLN A 41 10.09 -4.46 -0.01
C GLN A 41 9.37 -5.81 0.09
N PRO A 42 9.63 -6.75 -0.82
CA PRO A 42 9.08 -8.09 -0.73
C PRO A 42 9.74 -8.83 0.44
N ALA A 43 8.93 -9.55 1.20
CA ALA A 43 9.38 -10.46 2.25
C ALA A 43 8.53 -11.73 2.23
N PRO A 44 9.06 -12.87 2.74
CA PRO A 44 8.30 -14.12 2.78
C PRO A 44 6.98 -13.97 3.54
N LEU A 45 5.88 -14.49 2.98
CA LEU A 45 4.54 -14.39 3.59
C LEU A 45 4.45 -14.76 5.08
N PRO A 46 5.11 -15.83 5.59
CA PRO A 46 5.07 -16.15 7.02
C PRO A 46 5.69 -15.06 7.90
N GLU A 47 6.76 -14.43 7.42
CA GLU A 47 7.47 -13.34 8.12
C GLU A 47 6.59 -12.09 8.12
N VAL A 48 6.09 -11.68 6.95
CA VAL A 48 5.17 -10.54 6.81
C VAL A 48 3.94 -10.70 7.70
N ARG A 49 3.35 -11.89 7.74
CA ARG A 49 2.18 -12.18 8.59
C ARG A 49 2.51 -12.01 10.07
N THR A 50 3.67 -12.50 10.49
CA THR A 50 4.13 -12.41 11.88
C THR A 50 4.37 -10.96 12.27
N GLU A 51 5.09 -10.21 11.44
CA GLU A 51 5.41 -8.80 11.68
C GLU A 51 4.16 -7.93 11.73
N LEU A 52 3.26 -8.04 10.75
CA LEU A 52 2.02 -7.26 10.73
C LEU A 52 1.10 -7.60 11.92
N GLY A 53 1.06 -8.87 12.32
CA GLY A 53 0.33 -9.30 13.52
C GLY A 53 0.90 -8.71 14.80
N ALA A 54 2.23 -8.71 14.93
CA ALA A 54 2.93 -8.12 16.07
C ALA A 54 2.74 -6.59 16.13
N GLU A 55 2.83 -5.90 14.99
CA GLU A 55 2.60 -4.46 14.91
C GLU A 55 1.17 -4.08 15.30
N ALA A 56 0.16 -4.81 14.79
CA ALA A 56 -1.22 -4.58 15.16
C ALA A 56 -1.46 -4.80 16.67
N ALA A 57 -0.90 -5.87 17.24
CA ALA A 57 -0.99 -6.12 18.67
C ALA A 57 -0.31 -5.02 19.50
N ALA A 58 0.86 -4.54 19.06
CA ALA A 58 1.57 -3.45 19.72
C ALA A 58 0.78 -2.13 19.66
N ALA A 59 0.13 -1.82 18.53
CA ALA A 59 -0.71 -0.64 18.40
C ALA A 59 -1.89 -0.67 19.38
N VAL A 60 -2.57 -1.81 19.51
CA VAL A 60 -3.66 -1.99 20.48
C VAL A 60 -3.15 -1.81 21.92
N GLN A 61 -2.01 -2.42 22.26
CA GLN A 61 -1.40 -2.26 23.58
C GLN A 61 -1.00 -0.81 23.86
N LEU A 62 -0.40 -0.13 22.89
CA LEU A 62 0.02 1.26 23.01
C LEU A 62 -1.18 2.19 23.21
N ALA A 63 -2.27 1.97 22.46
CA ALA A 63 -3.51 2.73 22.61
C ALA A 63 -4.13 2.55 24.01
N ALA A 64 -4.04 1.35 24.59
CA ALA A 64 -4.56 1.06 25.92
C ALA A 64 -3.70 1.68 27.05
N LEU A 65 -2.41 1.87 26.80
CA LEU A 65 -1.44 2.30 27.83
C LEU A 65 -1.07 3.79 27.73
N THR A 66 -1.45 4.48 26.65
CA THR A 66 -1.07 5.87 26.42
C THR A 66 -2.29 6.75 26.13
N GLY A 67 -2.19 8.04 26.45
CA GLY A 67 -3.21 9.04 26.09
C GLY A 67 -3.00 9.68 24.72
N VAL A 68 -2.01 9.21 23.94
CA VAL A 68 -1.69 9.75 22.62
C VAL A 68 -2.49 8.99 21.56
N PRO A 69 -3.05 9.65 20.54
CA PRO A 69 -3.72 8.96 19.44
C PRO A 69 -2.78 7.96 18.76
N VAL A 70 -3.20 6.69 18.71
CA VAL A 70 -2.51 5.60 18.01
C VAL A 70 -3.37 5.13 16.84
N PRO A 71 -2.80 4.82 15.67
CA PRO A 71 -3.55 4.26 14.56
C PRO A 71 -4.24 2.94 14.94
N GLU A 72 -5.55 2.85 14.72
CA GLU A 72 -6.31 1.62 14.94
C GLU A 72 -6.09 0.62 13.78
N PRO A 73 -5.62 -0.61 14.06
CA PRO A 73 -5.49 -1.64 13.03
C PRO A 73 -6.88 -2.17 12.61
N LEU A 74 -7.43 -1.65 11.51
CA LEU A 74 -8.74 -2.07 11.01
C LEU A 74 -8.71 -3.46 10.34
N ALA A 75 -7.58 -3.83 9.74
CA ALA A 75 -7.38 -5.15 9.13
C ALA A 75 -5.89 -5.46 8.92
N VAL A 76 -5.54 -6.75 9.00
CA VAL A 76 -4.22 -7.28 8.61
C VAL A 76 -4.40 -8.37 7.55
N VAL A 77 -3.78 -8.20 6.38
CA VAL A 77 -3.89 -9.13 5.25
C VAL A 77 -2.50 -9.52 4.75
N ALA A 78 -2.19 -10.81 4.78
CA ALA A 78 -0.92 -11.37 4.32
C ALA A 78 -1.11 -12.80 3.77
N ASP A 79 -1.75 -12.93 2.61
CA ASP A 79 -2.00 -14.22 1.94
C ASP A 79 -1.46 -14.25 0.50
N ARG A 80 -1.51 -15.42 -0.15
CA ARG A 80 -0.96 -15.58 -1.52
C ARG A 80 -1.65 -14.74 -2.57
N GLU A 81 -2.96 -14.53 -2.45
CA GLU A 81 -3.67 -13.65 -3.37
C GLU A 81 -3.16 -12.21 -3.21
N GLN A 82 -2.96 -11.77 -1.97
CA GLN A 82 -2.35 -10.49 -1.66
C GLN A 82 -0.89 -10.38 -2.12
N GLU A 83 -0.10 -11.45 -2.06
CA GLU A 83 1.28 -11.47 -2.56
C GLU A 83 1.32 -11.22 -4.07
N TRP A 84 0.46 -11.90 -4.83
CA TRP A 84 0.35 -11.73 -6.27
C TRP A 84 -0.15 -10.33 -6.65
N GLN A 85 -1.25 -9.89 -6.05
CA GLN A 85 -1.79 -8.55 -6.31
C GLN A 85 -0.88 -7.44 -5.77
N GLY A 86 -0.15 -7.71 -4.68
CA GLY A 86 0.87 -6.85 -4.11
C GLY A 86 2.05 -6.69 -5.06
N GLY A 87 2.49 -7.76 -5.72
CA GLY A 87 3.50 -7.67 -6.80
C GLY A 87 3.05 -6.81 -7.98
N ARG A 88 1.78 -6.94 -8.41
CA ARG A 88 1.19 -6.07 -9.44
C ARG A 88 1.10 -4.61 -8.98
N ALA A 89 0.60 -4.38 -7.76
CA ALA A 89 0.50 -3.04 -7.17
C ALA A 89 1.88 -2.40 -6.99
N TRP A 90 2.89 -3.18 -6.60
CA TRP A 90 4.26 -2.70 -6.44
C TRP A 90 4.88 -2.30 -7.78
N ALA A 91 4.69 -3.10 -8.83
CA ALA A 91 5.12 -2.73 -10.17
C ALA A 91 4.43 -1.45 -10.67
N LEU A 92 3.14 -1.25 -10.32
CA LEU A 92 2.40 -0.01 -10.62
C LEU A 92 2.94 1.18 -9.83
N VAL A 93 3.30 0.99 -8.56
CA VAL A 93 3.89 2.03 -7.70
C VAL A 93 5.26 2.45 -8.20
N GLN A 94 6.11 1.49 -8.59
CA GLN A 94 7.40 1.77 -9.22
C GLN A 94 7.22 2.52 -10.53
N ALA A 95 6.21 2.16 -11.33
CA ALA A 95 5.85 2.90 -12.54
C ALA A 95 5.42 4.33 -12.23
N ALA A 96 4.52 4.53 -11.26
CA ALA A 96 4.05 5.85 -10.84
C ALA A 96 5.19 6.72 -10.28
N GLY A 97 6.07 6.15 -9.45
CA GLY A 97 7.27 6.82 -8.94
C GLY A 97 8.22 7.22 -10.05
N CYS A 98 8.45 6.32 -11.02
CA CYS A 98 9.24 6.66 -12.22
C CYS A 98 8.58 7.76 -13.03
N LEU A 99 7.26 7.76 -13.19
CA LEU A 99 6.54 8.79 -13.95
C LEU A 99 6.68 10.16 -13.27
N ALA A 100 6.48 10.24 -11.96
CA ALA A 100 6.61 11.48 -11.20
C ALA A 100 8.06 12.00 -11.16
N TYR A 101 9.04 11.10 -11.10
CA TYR A 101 10.46 11.47 -11.01
C TYR A 101 11.09 11.82 -12.37
N TYR A 102 10.70 11.11 -13.44
CA TYR A 102 11.29 11.25 -14.76
C TYR A 102 10.45 12.05 -15.76
N GLU A 103 9.37 12.68 -15.31
CA GLU A 103 8.38 13.35 -16.16
C GLU A 103 9.03 14.21 -17.24
N ASP A 104 9.93 15.10 -16.81
CA ASP A 104 10.60 16.07 -17.67
C ASP A 104 12.06 15.74 -17.98
N THR A 105 12.64 14.73 -17.32
CA THR A 105 14.08 14.45 -17.38
C THR A 105 14.43 13.21 -18.20
N ASN A 106 13.52 12.24 -18.31
CA ASN A 106 13.74 11.03 -19.11
C ASN A 106 12.45 10.54 -19.78
N PRO A 107 12.15 11.04 -21.01
CA PRO A 107 10.92 10.71 -21.72
C PRO A 107 10.75 9.23 -22.04
N ALA A 108 11.84 8.46 -22.16
CA ALA A 108 11.78 7.03 -22.41
C ALA A 108 11.30 6.27 -21.16
N MET A 109 11.83 6.61 -19.98
CA MET A 109 11.39 6.06 -18.70
C MET A 109 9.95 6.43 -18.38
N SER A 110 9.54 7.67 -18.64
CA SER A 110 8.17 8.12 -18.44
C SER A 110 7.16 7.40 -19.35
N ARG A 111 7.54 7.06 -20.60
CA ARG A 111 6.71 6.22 -21.48
C ARG A 111 6.61 4.79 -20.97
N LEU A 112 7.74 4.19 -20.58
CA LEU A 112 7.78 2.83 -20.02
C LEU A 112 6.89 2.72 -18.77
N ALA A 113 6.96 3.70 -17.88
CA ALA A 113 6.12 3.80 -16.70
C ALA A 113 4.61 3.84 -17.05
N ARG A 114 4.21 4.67 -18.02
CA ARG A 114 2.80 4.74 -18.46
C ARG A 114 2.31 3.42 -19.06
N THR A 115 3.13 2.77 -19.89
CA THR A 115 2.80 1.47 -20.49
C THR A 115 2.65 0.39 -19.41
N LEU A 116 3.57 0.35 -18.44
CA LEU A 116 3.50 -0.60 -17.34
C LEU A 116 2.24 -0.39 -16.49
N GLY A 117 1.86 0.86 -16.22
CA GLY A 117 0.61 1.17 -15.53
C GLY A 117 -0.63 0.63 -16.26
N ALA A 118 -0.73 0.89 -17.57
CA ALA A 118 -1.87 0.43 -18.38
C ALA A 118 -1.98 -1.10 -18.47
N VAL A 119 -0.85 -1.82 -18.55
CA VAL A 119 -0.83 -3.30 -18.58
C VAL A 119 -1.23 -3.88 -17.23
N LEU A 120 -0.88 -3.21 -16.12
CA LEU A 120 -1.19 -3.69 -14.77
C LEU A 120 -2.63 -3.37 -14.34
N GLU A 121 -3.28 -2.39 -14.98
CA GLU A 121 -4.70 -2.05 -14.76
C GLU A 121 -5.69 -2.93 -15.57
N GLY A 122 -5.21 -3.59 -16.64
CA GLY A 122 -5.98 -4.58 -17.42
C GLY A 122 -6.08 -5.96 -16.76
#